data_AF-A0A7S2MXD0-F1
#
_entry.id   AF-A0A7S2MXD0-F1
#
_cell.length_a   1.000
_cell.length_b   1.000
_cell.length_c   1.000
_cell.angle_alpha   90.00
_cell.angle_beta   90.00
_cell.angle_gamma   90.00
#
_symmetry.space_group_name_H-M   'P 1'
#
loop_
_entity.id
_entity.type
_entity.pdbx_description
1 polymer ?
#
loop_
_entity_poly.entity_id
_entity_poly.type
_entity_poly.pdbx_seq_one_letter_code
_entity_poly.pdbx_strand_id
1 'polypeptide(L)'
;QHMSKYARPPPLSPDMMARDLRERIKMTDENMLSFSYASDLEPVIDLYRRGFVMAIETFPALSPDQSEINYQRLGWTDKEEPAIVDAWKYAVKHCNPPSRVRVNMSLNHFSGPARERISMAFLNKITLHGI
;
A
#
# COMPACT_ATOMS: atom_id res chain seq x y z
N GLN A 1 22.19 -16.88 -5.19
CA GLN A 1 21.94 -16.56 -3.78
C GLN A 1 20.45 -16.75 -3.52
N HIS A 2 20.09 -17.74 -2.70
CA HIS A 2 18.72 -17.95 -2.23
C HIS A 2 18.38 -16.89 -1.17
N MET A 3 17.37 -16.05 -1.42
CA MET A 3 16.58 -15.46 -0.33
C MET A 3 15.18 -16.09 -0.39
N SER A 4 14.85 -16.79 0.69
CA SER A 4 13.62 -17.55 0.90
C SER A 4 12.56 -16.69 1.61
N LYS A 5 11.30 -16.98 1.30
CA LYS A 5 10.09 -16.71 2.11
C LYS A 5 9.73 -15.24 2.39
N TYR A 6 8.73 -14.81 1.60
CA TYR A 6 7.84 -13.66 1.79
C TYR A 6 8.52 -12.29 1.80
N ALA A 7 8.81 -11.78 0.60
CA ALA A 7 8.77 -10.35 0.34
C ALA A 7 7.52 -9.76 1.02
N ARG A 8 7.69 -8.69 1.80
CA ARG A 8 6.55 -7.97 2.38
C ARG A 8 5.61 -7.60 1.24
N PRO A 9 4.30 -7.92 1.27
CA PRO A 9 3.40 -7.51 0.20
C PRO A 9 3.35 -5.99 0.11
N PRO A 10 3.05 -5.43 -1.07
CA PRO A 10 2.80 -4.00 -1.20
C PRO A 10 1.61 -3.58 -0.32
N PRO A 11 1.56 -2.32 0.12
CA PRO A 11 0.35 -1.80 0.72
C PRO A 11 -0.80 -1.92 -0.29
N LEU A 12 -1.98 -2.28 0.19
CA LEU A 12 -3.21 -2.19 -0.61
C LEU A 12 -3.80 -0.80 -0.41
N SER A 13 -4.48 -0.27 -1.43
CA SER A 13 -5.37 0.85 -1.14
C SER A 13 -6.49 0.38 -0.19
N PRO A 14 -7.09 1.30 0.58
CA PRO A 14 -8.29 0.98 1.33
C PRO A 14 -9.42 0.39 0.50
N ASP A 15 -9.56 0.78 -0.77
CA ASP A 15 -10.60 0.26 -1.67
C ASP A 15 -10.31 -1.18 -2.12
N MET A 16 -9.06 -1.49 -2.48
CA MET A 16 -8.63 -2.86 -2.79
C MET A 16 -8.75 -3.76 -1.56
N MET A 17 -8.29 -3.31 -0.39
CA MET A 17 -8.40 -4.05 0.86
C MET A 17 -9.86 -4.36 1.20
N ALA A 18 -10.74 -3.37 1.08
CA ALA A 18 -12.17 -3.53 1.31
C ALA A 18 -12.81 -4.56 0.36
N ARG A 19 -12.48 -4.50 -0.93
CA ARG A 19 -12.97 -5.46 -1.93
C ARG A 19 -12.47 -6.87 -1.62
N ASP A 20 -11.16 -7.04 -1.45
CA ASP A 20 -10.53 -8.34 -1.22
C ASP A 20 -11.07 -9.00 0.06
N LEU A 21 -11.28 -8.22 1.13
CA LEU A 21 -11.79 -8.74 2.39
C LEU A 21 -13.26 -9.15 2.29
N ARG A 22 -14.10 -8.36 1.60
CA ARG A 22 -15.50 -8.73 1.30
C ARG A 22 -15.61 -9.99 0.45
N GLU A 23 -14.73 -10.16 -0.54
CA GLU A 23 -14.70 -11.34 -1.41
C GLU A 23 -14.27 -12.59 -0.65
N ARG A 24 -13.23 -12.50 0.18
CA ARG A 24 -12.75 -13.64 1.00
C ARG A 24 -13.79 -14.15 1.97
N ILE A 25 -14.54 -13.25 2.62
CA ILE A 25 -15.61 -13.65 3.56
C ILE A 25 -16.76 -14.35 2.83
N LYS A 26 -17.10 -13.93 1.61
CA LYS A 26 -18.12 -14.62 0.79
C LYS A 26 -17.69 -16.03 0.35
N MET A 27 -16.38 -16.29 0.28
CA MET A 27 -15.82 -17.57 -0.15
C MET A 27 -15.57 -18.56 0.99
N THR A 28 -15.66 -18.13 2.25
CA THR A 28 -15.51 -19.03 3.40
C THR A 28 -16.74 -19.90 3.60
N ASP A 29 -16.53 -21.22 3.57
CA ASP A 29 -17.52 -22.26 3.90
C ASP A 29 -18.06 -22.11 5.32
N GLU A 30 -19.29 -22.60 5.56
CA GLU A 30 -20.07 -22.51 6.80
C GLU A 30 -19.35 -23.00 8.08
N ASN A 31 -18.18 -23.64 7.95
CA ASN A 31 -17.41 -24.26 9.04
C ASN A 31 -16.14 -23.51 9.46
N MET A 32 -15.78 -22.38 8.84
CA MET A 32 -14.77 -21.50 9.42
C MET A 32 -15.42 -20.48 10.36
N LEU A 33 -14.76 -20.17 11.48
CA LEU A 33 -14.99 -18.99 12.34
C LEU A 33 -14.84 -17.72 11.49
N SER A 34 -15.81 -17.49 10.62
CA SER A 34 -15.98 -16.31 9.80
C SER A 34 -16.42 -15.19 10.72
N PHE A 35 -16.02 -13.96 10.41
CA PHE A 35 -16.69 -12.77 10.94
C PHE A 35 -18.19 -13.04 10.83
N SER A 36 -18.84 -13.27 11.97
CA SER A 36 -20.13 -13.97 11.99
C SER A 36 -21.22 -13.12 11.32
N TYR A 37 -20.92 -11.83 11.10
CA TYR A 37 -21.77 -10.89 10.39
C TYR A 37 -20.93 -9.95 9.51
N ALA A 38 -21.45 -9.64 8.32
CA ALA A 38 -20.91 -8.61 7.44
C ALA A 38 -20.78 -7.23 8.12
N SER A 39 -21.49 -7.01 9.24
CA SER A 39 -21.37 -5.81 10.07
C SER A 39 -20.02 -5.68 10.78
N ASP A 40 -19.32 -6.78 11.05
CA ASP A 40 -18.02 -6.74 11.74
C ASP A 40 -16.87 -6.36 10.81
N LEU A 41 -17.13 -6.43 9.50
CA LEU A 41 -16.17 -6.14 8.44
C LEU A 41 -15.99 -4.64 8.21
N GLU A 42 -17.08 -3.88 8.20
CA GLU A 42 -17.03 -2.45 7.92
C GLU A 42 -16.19 -1.66 8.93
N PRO A 43 -16.24 -1.94 10.26
CA PRO A 43 -15.32 -1.34 11.21
C PRO A 43 -13.85 -1.66 10.91
N VAL A 44 -13.53 -2.87 10.48
CA VAL A 44 -12.14 -3.26 10.14
C VAL A 44 -11.66 -2.53 8.89
N ILE A 45 -12.51 -2.43 7.86
CA ILE A 45 -12.23 -1.65 6.65
C ILE A 45 -12.00 -0.18 7.01
N ASP A 46 -12.83 0.38 7.88
CA ASP A 46 -12.69 1.78 8.29
C ASP A 46 -11.43 2.01 9.13
N LEU A 47 -11.08 1.10 10.03
CA LEU A 47 -9.83 1.13 10.77
C LEU A 47 -8.62 1.07 9.83
N TYR A 48 -8.65 0.20 8.83
CA TYR A 48 -7.59 0.12 7.82
C TYR A 48 -7.47 1.43 7.04
N ARG A 49 -8.60 1.98 6.58
CA ARG A 49 -8.64 3.25 5.84
C ARG A 49 -8.02 4.38 6.64
N ARG A 50 -8.44 4.54 7.91
CA ARG A 50 -7.90 5.56 8.81
C ARG A 50 -6.42 5.35 9.07
N GLY A 51 -6.01 4.10 9.34
CA GLY A 51 -4.62 3.74 9.56
C GLY A 51 -3.73 4.04 8.36
N PHE A 52 -4.20 3.75 7.14
CA PHE A 52 -3.50 4.05 5.90
C PHE A 52 -3.25 5.55 5.73
N VAL A 53 -4.30 6.37 5.86
CA VAL A 53 -4.21 7.83 5.74
C VAL A 53 -3.30 8.40 6.83
N MET A 54 -3.55 8.02 8.08
CA MET A 54 -2.79 8.49 9.23
C MET A 54 -1.30 8.16 9.08
N ALA A 55 -0.96 6.93 8.69
CA ALA A 55 0.43 6.53 8.51
C ALA A 55 1.17 7.45 7.53
N ILE A 56 0.53 7.84 6.42
CA ILE A 56 1.13 8.72 5.41
C ILE A 56 1.20 10.17 5.90
N GLU A 57 0.14 10.68 6.51
CA GLU A 57 0.05 12.08 6.94
C GLU A 57 0.93 12.38 8.16
N THR A 58 1.08 11.43 9.08
CA THR A 58 1.92 11.62 10.27
C THR A 58 3.39 11.31 10.03
N PHE A 59 3.72 10.58 8.96
CA PHE A 59 5.08 10.16 8.68
C PHE A 59 6.11 11.31 8.72
N PRO A 60 5.85 12.49 8.11
CA PRO A 60 6.85 13.56 8.14
C PRO A 60 7.13 14.10 9.54
N ALA A 61 6.15 14.07 10.45
CA ALA A 61 6.35 14.49 11.84
C ALA A 61 7.16 13.46 12.64
N LEU A 62 7.01 12.17 12.32
CA LEU A 62 7.77 11.07 12.90
C LEU A 62 9.19 10.96 12.32
N SER A 63 9.48 11.71 11.24
CA SER A 63 10.72 11.62 10.48
C SER A 63 11.16 12.98 9.91
N PRO A 64 11.54 13.92 10.80
CA PRO A 64 11.84 15.29 10.42
C PRO A 64 13.10 15.41 9.54
N ASP A 65 14.07 14.49 9.67
CA ASP A 65 15.36 14.53 8.97
C ASP A 65 15.33 13.92 7.56
N GLN A 66 14.18 14.04 6.89
CA GLN A 66 13.91 13.48 5.57
C GLN A 66 13.99 11.95 5.48
N SER A 67 13.45 11.23 6.46
CA SER A 67 13.27 9.79 6.26
C SER A 67 12.26 9.58 5.14
N GLU A 68 12.47 8.55 4.34
CA GLU A 68 11.58 8.13 3.27
C GLU A 68 10.84 6.86 3.72
N ILE A 69 9.59 6.69 3.29
CA ILE A 69 8.88 5.42 3.47
C ILE A 69 9.59 4.39 2.60
N ASN A 70 10.27 3.44 3.25
CA ASN A 70 11.25 2.60 2.59
C ASN A 70 10.69 1.22 2.23
N TYR A 71 10.59 0.96 0.92
CA TYR A 71 10.20 -0.31 0.30
C TYR A 71 11.30 -0.86 -0.61
N GLN A 72 12.56 -0.49 -0.35
CA GLN A 72 13.68 -0.97 -1.15
C GLN A 72 13.92 -2.48 -0.94
N ARG A 73 14.46 -3.14 -1.97
CA ARG A 73 14.95 -4.54 -1.89
C ARG A 73 13.91 -5.56 -1.42
N LEU A 74 12.63 -5.33 -1.68
CA LEU A 74 11.58 -6.29 -1.37
C LEU A 74 11.46 -7.37 -2.44
N GLY A 75 12.18 -7.23 -3.56
CA GLY A 75 12.12 -8.20 -4.66
C GLY A 75 10.80 -8.15 -5.42
N TRP A 76 10.06 -7.04 -5.30
CA TRP A 76 8.84 -6.81 -6.07
C TRP A 76 9.14 -6.77 -7.56
N THR A 77 8.17 -7.24 -8.32
CA THR A 77 8.18 -7.37 -9.77
C THR A 77 6.92 -6.71 -10.33
N ASP A 78 6.73 -6.77 -11.64
CA ASP A 78 5.51 -6.32 -12.30
C ASP A 78 4.22 -6.95 -11.74
N LYS A 79 4.31 -8.08 -11.02
CA LYS A 79 3.16 -8.70 -10.35
C LYS A 79 2.56 -7.81 -9.25
N GLU A 80 3.39 -7.08 -8.53
CA GLU A 80 2.97 -6.21 -7.43
C GLU A 80 2.58 -4.80 -7.90
N GLU A 81 2.92 -4.44 -9.15
CA GLU A 81 2.71 -3.09 -9.71
C GLU A 81 1.26 -2.59 -9.59
N PRO A 82 0.21 -3.39 -9.89
CA PRO A 82 -1.16 -2.90 -9.81
C PRO A 82 -1.56 -2.44 -8.39
N ALA A 83 -1.16 -3.20 -7.36
CA ALA A 83 -1.45 -2.87 -5.97
C ALA A 83 -0.69 -1.61 -5.52
N ILE A 84 0.57 -1.48 -5.95
CA ILE A 84 1.40 -0.29 -5.69
C ILE A 84 0.76 0.95 -6.33
N VAL A 85 0.44 0.88 -7.62
CA VAL A 85 -0.17 2.00 -8.36
C VAL A 85 -1.47 2.43 -7.71
N ASP A 86 -2.32 1.47 -7.35
CA ASP A 86 -3.62 1.76 -6.75
C ASP A 86 -3.48 2.39 -5.34
N ALA A 87 -2.60 1.85 -4.50
CA ALA A 87 -2.32 2.39 -3.18
C ALA A 87 -1.82 3.84 -3.23
N TRP A 88 -0.88 4.16 -4.13
CA TRP A 88 -0.33 5.52 -4.23
C TRP A 88 -1.27 6.49 -4.91
N LYS A 89 -2.08 6.05 -5.88
CA LYS A 89 -3.18 6.87 -6.42
C LYS A 89 -4.20 7.22 -5.34
N TYR A 90 -4.57 6.24 -4.49
CA TYR A 90 -5.42 6.49 -3.35
C TYR A 90 -4.79 7.50 -2.40
N ALA A 91 -3.51 7.32 -2.04
CA ALA A 91 -2.79 8.22 -1.16
C ALA A 91 -2.77 9.67 -1.71
N VAL A 92 -2.45 9.86 -2.99
CA VAL A 92 -2.44 11.17 -3.65
C VAL A 92 -3.80 11.86 -3.61
N LYS A 93 -4.89 11.09 -3.73
CA LYS A 93 -6.25 11.62 -3.73
C LYS A 93 -6.79 11.92 -2.33
N HIS A 94 -6.40 11.13 -1.34
CA HIS A 94 -7.05 11.12 -0.02
C HIS A 94 -6.18 11.61 1.13
N CYS A 95 -4.87 11.76 0.94
CA CYS A 95 -3.95 12.23 1.96
C CYS A 95 -3.46 13.66 1.65
N ASN A 96 -3.29 14.47 2.68
CA ASN A 96 -2.70 15.80 2.59
C ASN A 96 -1.63 15.98 3.68
N PRO A 97 -0.46 15.33 3.54
CA PRO A 97 0.59 15.44 4.53
C PRO A 97 1.03 16.91 4.71
N PRO A 98 1.45 17.32 5.92
CA PRO A 98 1.85 18.71 6.20
C PRO A 98 3.12 19.11 5.45
N SER A 99 3.96 18.15 5.08
CA SER A 99 5.17 18.34 4.27
C SER A 99 5.35 17.19 3.28
N ARG A 100 6.45 17.21 2.51
CA ARG A 100 6.71 16.21 1.46
C ARG A 100 6.99 14.84 2.08
N VAL A 101 6.28 13.81 1.60
CA VAL A 101 6.54 12.39 1.88
C VAL A 101 7.32 11.81 0.70
N ARG A 102 8.51 11.27 0.97
CA ARG A 102 9.30 10.52 -0.02
C ARG A 102 9.08 9.03 0.16
N VAL A 103 8.95 8.30 -0.94
CA VAL A 103 8.77 6.85 -0.95
C VAL A 103 9.90 6.24 -1.76
N ASN A 104 10.66 5.33 -1.17
CA ASN A 104 11.77 4.66 -1.85
C ASN A 104 11.40 3.24 -2.24
N MET A 105 11.47 2.97 -3.55
CA MET A 105 11.17 1.65 -4.12
C MET A 105 12.35 1.07 -4.90
N SER A 106 13.55 1.61 -4.70
CA SER A 106 14.77 1.18 -5.38
C SER A 106 15.10 -0.29 -5.12
N LEU A 107 15.87 -0.88 -6.04
CA LEU A 107 16.38 -2.25 -5.92
C LEU A 107 15.26 -3.32 -5.85
N ASN A 108 14.09 -3.00 -6.40
CA ASN A 108 13.11 -3.98 -6.84
C ASN A 108 13.34 -4.32 -8.33
N HIS A 109 12.61 -5.30 -8.85
CA HIS A 109 12.81 -5.89 -10.18
C HIS A 109 11.70 -5.52 -11.16
N PHE A 110 11.24 -4.27 -11.15
CA PHE A 110 10.24 -3.77 -12.08
C PHE A 110 10.82 -3.60 -13.50
N SER A 111 10.03 -3.96 -14.51
CA SER A 111 10.31 -3.63 -15.90
C SER A 111 10.18 -2.13 -16.17
N GLY A 112 10.76 -1.63 -17.27
CA GLY A 112 10.63 -0.23 -17.68
C GLY A 112 9.18 0.27 -17.72
N PRO A 113 8.25 -0.43 -18.40
CA PRO A 113 6.83 -0.05 -18.41
C PRO A 113 6.18 -0.04 -17.01
N ALA A 114 6.53 -0.98 -16.13
CA ALA A 114 6.02 -0.99 -14.76
C ALA A 114 6.54 0.21 -13.96
N ARG A 115 7.83 0.55 -14.10
CA ARG A 115 8.44 1.73 -13.47
C ARG A 115 7.74 3.03 -13.88
N GLU A 116 7.41 3.17 -15.16
CA GLU A 116 6.69 4.34 -15.68
C GLU A 116 5.31 4.47 -15.04
N ARG A 117 4.52 3.38 -15.01
CA ARG A 117 3.17 3.39 -14.40
C ARG A 117 3.22 3.68 -12.91
N ILE A 118 4.17 3.09 -12.19
CA ILE A 118 4.37 3.37 -10.77
C ILE A 118 4.75 4.84 -10.57
N SER A 119 5.68 5.37 -11.36
CA SER A 119 6.10 6.79 -11.27
C SER A 119 4.92 7.75 -11.47
N MET A 120 4.03 7.46 -12.40
CA MET A 120 2.82 8.28 -12.65
C MET A 120 1.77 8.21 -11.53
N ALA A 121 1.87 7.25 -10.61
CA ALA A 121 0.96 7.15 -9.46
C ALA A 121 1.30 8.16 -8.34
N PHE A 122 2.50 8.76 -8.36
CA PHE A 122 2.97 9.72 -7.37
C PHE A 122 2.81 11.15 -7.89
N LEU A 123 2.21 12.03 -7.08
CA LEU A 123 1.99 13.43 -7.40
C LEU A 123 1.98 14.29 -6.12
N ASN A 124 2.01 15.61 -6.29
CA ASN A 124 1.87 16.59 -5.22
C ASN A 124 2.94 16.43 -4.11
N LYS A 125 2.52 16.28 -2.86
CA LYS A 125 3.41 16.15 -1.70
C LYS A 125 3.90 14.71 -1.48
N ILE A 126 3.46 13.73 -2.27
CA ILE A 126 3.86 12.33 -2.14
C ILE A 126 4.69 12.00 -3.38
N THR A 127 5.99 11.82 -3.19
CA THR A 127 6.96 11.72 -4.29
C THR A 127 7.71 10.39 -4.24
N LEU A 128 7.91 9.78 -5.41
CA LEU A 128 8.74 8.60 -5.58
C LEU A 128 10.23 8.97 -5.62
N HIS A 129 11.06 8.20 -4.94
CA HIS A 129 12.51 8.32 -4.90
C HIS A 129 13.16 6.97 -5.21
N GLY A 130 13.67 6.79 -6.42
CA GLY A 130 14.30 5.54 -6.86
C GLY A 130 13.30 4.41 -7.13
N ILE A 131 13.42 3.82 -8.33
CA ILE A 131 12.60 2.69 -8.80
C ILE A 131 13.31 1.89 -9.88
#